data_AF-A0A850H8Q6-F1
#
_entry.id   AF-A0A850H8Q6-F1
#
_cell.length_a   1.000
_cell.length_b   1.000
_cell.length_c   1.000
_cell.angle_alpha   90.00
_cell.angle_beta   90.00
_cell.angle_gamma   90.00
#
_symmetry.space_group_name_H-M   'P 1'
#
loop_
_entity.id
_entity.type
_entity.pdbx_description
1 polymer ?
#
loop_
_entity_poly.entity_id
_entity_poly.type
_entity_poly.pdbx_seq_one_letter_code
_entity_poly.pdbx_strand_id
1 'polypeptide(L)' 'MCVHSYRSSQPDHWVQPRPHRDASLRRQAYGKVRPMHEPSWFERLLGRA' A
#
# COMPACT_ATOMS: atom_id res chain seq x y z
N MET A 1 -29.32 12.97 -17.75
CA MET A 1 -28.35 11.91 -18.13
C MET A 1 -27.00 12.32 -17.58
N CYS A 2 -26.46 11.60 -16.59
CA CYS A 2 -25.17 11.96 -15.99
C CYS A 2 -24.03 11.69 -17.00
N VAL A 3 -23.38 12.74 -17.49
CA VAL A 3 -22.30 12.72 -18.52
C VAL A 3 -20.91 12.49 -17.92
N HIS A 4 -20.83 11.90 -16.72
CA HIS A 4 -19.54 11.55 -16.12
C HIS A 4 -19.30 10.05 -16.23
N SER A 5 -18.90 9.62 -17.43
CA SER A 5 -18.41 8.27 -17.68
C SER A 5 -16.94 8.19 -17.23
N TYR A 6 -16.62 7.39 -16.21
CA TYR A 6 -15.24 7.05 -15.85
C TYR A 6 -14.60 6.25 -17.01
N ARG A 7 -13.84 6.94 -17.88
CA ARG A 7 -13.17 6.30 -19.04
C ARG A 7 -11.92 5.50 -18.65
N SER A 8 -11.40 5.72 -17.45
CA SER A 8 -10.29 4.95 -16.91
C SER A 8 -10.32 4.93 -15.38
N SER A 9 -9.86 3.84 -14.79
CA SER A 9 -9.58 3.75 -13.35
C SER A 9 -8.20 4.32 -12.98
N GLN A 10 -7.50 4.94 -13.94
CA GLN A 10 -6.19 5.51 -13.70
C GLN A 10 -6.35 6.76 -12.82
N PRO A 11 -5.50 6.93 -11.79
CA PRO A 11 -5.50 8.14 -10.99
C PRO A 11 -5.13 9.33 -11.87
N ASP A 12 -5.78 10.47 -11.61
CA ASP A 12 -5.52 11.70 -12.33
C ASP A 12 -4.03 12.11 -12.26
N HIS A 13 -3.57 12.86 -13.26
CA HIS A 13 -2.15 13.19 -13.42
C HIS A 13 -1.54 14.04 -12.30
N TRP A 14 -2.38 14.72 -11.54
CA TRP A 14 -2.00 15.59 -10.43
C TRP A 14 -1.93 14.86 -9.08
N VAL A 15 -2.30 13.57 -9.03
CA VAL A 15 -2.20 12.78 -7.79
C VAL A 15 -0.75 12.43 -7.51
N GLN A 16 -0.22 12.96 -6.40
CA GLN A 16 1.13 12.71 -5.91
C GLN A 16 1.08 12.28 -4.43
N PRO A 17 1.81 11.22 -4.04
CA PRO A 17 2.61 10.33 -4.88
C PRO A 17 1.73 9.43 -5.77
N ARG A 18 2.24 9.10 -6.97
CA ARG A 18 1.59 8.10 -7.84
C ARG A 18 1.53 6.75 -7.11
N PRO A 19 0.37 6.07 -7.03
CA PRO A 19 0.33 4.73 -6.46
C PRO A 19 1.16 3.77 -7.31
N HIS A 20 1.99 2.96 -6.67
CA HIS A 20 2.76 1.93 -7.37
C HIS A 20 1.80 0.88 -7.93
N ARG A 21 1.90 0.63 -9.24
CA ARG A 21 1.17 -0.47 -9.89
C ARG A 21 1.74 -1.85 -9.52
N ASP A 22 3.04 -1.92 -9.24
CA ASP A 22 3.74 -3.15 -8.88
C ASP A 22 4.10 -3.16 -7.38
N ALA A 23 3.79 -4.26 -6.71
CA ALA A 23 4.14 -4.52 -5.33
C ALA A 23 5.66 -4.52 -5.09
N SER A 24 6.46 -4.93 -6.07
CA SER A 24 7.93 -4.97 -6.00
C SER A 24 8.51 -3.56 -5.97
N LEU A 25 8.02 -2.68 -6.85
CA LEU A 25 8.41 -1.26 -6.86
C LEU A 25 8.03 -0.57 -5.54
N ARG A 26 6.83 -0.84 -5.04
CA ARG A 26 6.39 -0.36 -3.71
C ARG A 26 7.33 -0.86 -2.60
N ARG A 27 7.73 -2.13 -2.64
CA ARG A 27 8.63 -2.75 -1.64
C ARG A 27 10.03 -2.18 -1.70
N GLN A 28 10.54 -1.86 -2.89
CA GLN A 28 11.85 -1.21 -3.03
C GLN A 28 11.83 0.23 -2.48
N ALA A 29 10.76 0.98 -2.74
CA ALA A 29 10.62 2.36 -2.27
C ALA A 29 10.39 2.47 -0.75
N TYR A 30 9.51 1.63 -0.17
CA TYR A 30 9.06 1.77 1.22
C TYR A 30 9.46 0.61 2.14
N GLY A 31 10.05 -0.45 1.61
CA GLY A 31 10.34 -1.67 2.37
C GLY A 31 9.12 -2.55 2.64
N LYS A 32 9.29 -3.43 3.64
CA LYS A 32 8.26 -4.40 4.04
C LYS A 32 7.12 -3.72 4.78
N VAL A 33 5.88 -4.16 4.52
CA VAL A 33 4.71 -3.74 5.30
C VAL A 33 4.91 -4.14 6.76
N ARG A 34 4.80 -3.15 7.66
CA ARG A 34 4.85 -3.38 9.11
C ARG A 34 3.43 -3.57 9.65
N PRO A 35 3.26 -4.41 10.68
CA PRO A 35 1.98 -4.48 11.39
C PRO A 35 1.66 -3.12 12.00
N MET A 36 0.36 -2.83 12.11
CA MET A 36 -0.11 -1.57 12.70
C MET A 36 0.19 -1.49 14.20
N HIS A 37 0.07 -2.62 14.89
CA HIS A 37 0.52 -2.79 16.27
C HIS A 37 1.97 -3.28 16.26
N GLU A 38 2.88 -2.56 16.94
CA GLU A 38 4.25 -3.02 17.10
C GLU A 38 4.28 -4.15 18.14
N PRO A 39 4.60 -5.39 17.75
CA PRO A 39 4.57 -6.50 18.68
C PRO A 39 5.67 -6.33 19.74
N SER A 40 5.32 -6.59 20.98
CA SER A 40 6.27 -6.59 22.09
C SER A 40 7.35 -7.67 21.88
N TRP A 41 8.47 -7.56 22.59
CA TRP A 41 9.56 -8.53 22.45
C TRP A 41 9.10 -9.98 22.69
N PHE A 42 8.24 -10.19 23.69
CA PHE A 42 7.69 -11.50 24.02
C PHE A 42 6.71 -12.02 22.95
N GLU A 43 5.86 -11.15 22.39
CA GLU A 43 4.94 -11.52 21.30
C GLU A 43 5.69 -11.96 20.04
N ARG A 44 6.82 -11.32 19.72
CA ARG A 44 7.66 -11.73 18.59
C ARG A 44 8.29 -13.11 18.77
N LEU A 45 8.55 -13.51 20.02
CA LEU A 45 9.21 -14.77 20.34
C LEU A 45 8.20 -15.92 20.48
N LEU A 46 7.05 -15.67 21.11
CA LEU A 46 6.03 -16.68 21.41
C LEU A 46 4.96 -16.85 20.30
N GLY A 47 4.77 -15.85 19.45
CA GLY A 47 3.81 -15.90 18.33
C GLY A 47 4.28 -16.68 17.10
N ARG A 48 5.40 -17.42 17.20
CA ARG A 48 5.98 -18.25 16.14
C ARG A 48 6.03 -19.74 16.52
N ALA A 49 5.07 -20.18 17.33
CA ALA A 49 4.73 -21.59 17.50
C ALA A 49 3.63 -21.99 16.49
#